data_AF-A0A7V6GCL6-F1
#
_entry.id   AF-A0A7V6GCL6-F1
#
_cell.length_a   1.000
_cell.length_b   1.000
_cell.length_c   1.000
_cell.angle_alpha   90.00
_cell.angle_beta   90.00
_cell.angle_gamma   90.00
#
_symmetry.space_group_name_H-M   'P 1'
#
loop_
_entity.id
_entity.type
_entity.pdbx_description
1 polymer ?
#
loop_
_entity_poly.entity_id
_entity_poly.type
_entity_poly.pdbx_seq_one_letter_code
_entity_poly.pdbx_strand_id
1 'polypeptide(L)'
;MGETRKISLLIPSSGKLKNISELLLQVRLKMKEIKLNQPELKEFSLANVGMYREQGGVRVNLYFSKNEEKEFVSIEERADI
;
A
#
# COMPACT_ATOMS: atom_id res chain seq x y z
N MET A 1 4.31 -6.90 -21.33
CA MET A 1 3.35 -6.12 -20.52
C MET A 1 3.46 -6.66 -19.10
N GLY A 2 3.86 -5.83 -18.13
CA GLY A 2 4.11 -6.32 -16.75
C GLY A 2 2.82 -6.77 -16.08
N GLU A 3 2.90 -7.81 -15.25
CA GLU A 3 1.74 -8.28 -14.47
C GLU A 3 1.46 -7.29 -13.33
N THR A 4 0.21 -6.84 -13.21
CA THR A 4 -0.24 -5.98 -12.12
C THR A 4 -1.31 -6.66 -11.28
N ARG A 5 -1.14 -6.64 -9.95
CA ARG A 5 -2.11 -7.18 -8.98
C ARG A 5 -2.61 -6.06 -8.08
N LYS A 6 -3.91 -6.03 -7.82
CA LYS A 6 -4.54 -5.06 -6.93
C LYS A 6 -5.10 -5.74 -5.70
N ILE A 7 -4.80 -5.21 -4.52
CA ILE A 7 -5.40 -5.64 -3.25
C ILE A 7 -6.12 -4.45 -2.64
N SER A 8 -7.41 -4.62 -2.36
CA SER A 8 -8.25 -3.59 -1.76
C SER A 8 -8.52 -3.94 -0.30
N LEU A 9 -8.15 -3.05 0.60
CA LEU A 9 -8.31 -3.19 2.05
C LEU A 9 -9.30 -2.14 2.53
N LEU A 10 -10.30 -2.57 3.29
CA LEU A 10 -11.15 -1.65 4.02
C LEU A 10 -10.65 -1.59 5.47
N ILE A 11 -10.22 -0.41 5.88
CA ILE A 11 -9.90 -0.13 7.28
C ILE A 11 -11.13 0.51 7.89
N PRO A 12 -11.90 -0.22 8.72
CA PRO A 12 -13.11 0.31 9.29
C PRO A 12 -12.76 1.48 10.22
N SER A 13 -13.44 2.60 10.04
CA SER A 13 -13.37 3.69 10.99
C SER A 13 -14.33 3.33 12.12
N SER A 14 -13.85 2.60 13.12
CA SER A 14 -14.63 2.25 14.31
C SER A 14 -14.82 3.48 15.21
N GLY A 15 -15.30 4.60 14.68
CA GLY A 15 -15.46 5.89 15.36
C GLY A 15 -14.20 6.49 16.01
N LYS A 16 -13.05 5.80 15.92
CA LYS A 16 -11.83 6.02 16.70
C LYS A 16 -10.56 5.93 15.85
N LEU A 17 -10.61 6.14 14.54
CA LEU A 17 -9.37 6.49 13.82
C LEU A 17 -8.99 7.89 14.29
N LYS A 18 -8.24 7.96 15.40
CA LYS A 18 -7.96 9.22 16.10
C LYS A 18 -6.86 10.00 15.42
N ASN A 19 -5.94 9.32 14.72
CA ASN A 19 -4.91 9.97 13.91
C ASN A 19 -4.46 9.14 12.70
N ILE A 20 -3.71 9.79 11.82
CA ILE A 20 -3.12 9.20 10.61
C ILE A 20 -2.10 8.09 10.95
N SER A 21 -1.39 8.20 12.07
CA SER A 21 -0.41 7.20 12.50
C SER A 21 -1.04 5.84 12.80
N GLU A 22 -2.23 5.80 13.43
CA GLU A 22 -2.99 4.56 13.66
C GLU A 22 -3.40 3.93 12.32
N LEU A 23 -3.85 4.74 11.36
CA LEU A 23 -4.18 4.27 10.02
C LEU A 23 -2.97 3.63 9.34
N LEU A 24 -1.82 4.31 9.36
CA LEU A 24 -0.58 3.81 8.78
C LEU A 24 -0.11 2.52 9.46
N LEU A 25 -0.26 2.43 10.79
CA LEU A 25 0.06 1.20 11.53
C LEU A 25 -0.84 0.05 11.09
N GLN A 26 -2.15 0.27 10.96
CA GLN A 26 -3.07 -0.77 10.49
C GLN A 26 -2.78 -1.20 9.06
N VAL A 27 -2.48 -0.26 8.16
CA VAL A 27 -2.03 -0.57 6.79
C VAL A 27 -0.77 -1.45 6.83
N ARG A 28 0.23 -1.09 7.64
CA ARG A 28 1.48 -1.85 7.76
C ARG A 28 1.24 -3.27 8.30
N LEU A 29 0.39 -3.43 9.31
CA LEU A 29 0.04 -4.74 9.87
C LEU A 29 -0.67 -5.60 8.82
N LYS A 30 -1.68 -5.04 8.13
CA LYS A 30 -2.38 -5.73 7.05
C LYS A 30 -1.45 -6.09 5.90
N MET A 31 -0.49 -5.24 5.57
CA MET A 31 0.49 -5.51 4.53
C MET A 31 1.44 -6.67 4.90
N LYS A 32 1.83 -6.79 6.17
CA LYS A 32 2.58 -7.97 6.66
C LYS A 32 1.75 -9.25 6.55
N GLU A 33 0.48 -9.20 6.96
CA GLU A 33 -0.46 -10.32 6.87
C GLU A 33 -0.66 -10.77 5.41
N ILE A 34 -0.86 -9.83 4.49
CA ILE A 34 -0.98 -10.10 3.04
C ILE A 34 0.27 -10.78 2.49
N LYS A 35 1.47 -10.30 2.84
CA LYS A 35 2.73 -10.92 2.41
C LYS A 35 2.94 -12.33 2.95
N LEU A 36 2.40 -12.63 4.13
CA LEU A 36 2.43 -13.98 4.71
C LEU A 36 1.44 -14.92 4.02
N ASN A 37 0.22 -14.44 3.74
CA ASN A 37 -0.85 -15.25 3.17
C ASN A 37 -0.75 -15.41 1.64
N GLN A 38 -0.06 -14.51 0.94
CA GLN A 38 0.10 -14.53 -0.51
C GLN A 38 1.60 -14.54 -0.88
N PRO A 39 2.26 -15.71 -0.83
CA PRO A 39 3.69 -15.83 -1.13
C PRO A 39 4.03 -15.41 -2.57
N GLU A 40 3.08 -15.51 -3.48
CA GLU A 40 3.14 -15.01 -4.86
C GLU A 40 3.43 -13.51 -4.96
N LEU A 41 3.05 -12.69 -3.97
CA LEU A 41 3.40 -11.27 -3.94
C LEU A 41 4.89 -11.01 -3.66
N LYS A 42 5.68 -12.02 -3.29
CA LYS A 42 7.14 -11.86 -3.13
C LYS A 42 7.81 -11.47 -4.44
N GLU A 43 7.24 -11.88 -5.57
CA GLU A 43 7.74 -11.54 -6.92
C GLU A 43 7.23 -10.19 -7.42
N PHE A 44 6.39 -9.49 -6.65
CA PHE A 44 5.81 -8.21 -7.04
C PHE A 44 6.27 -7.11 -6.09
N SER A 45 6.60 -5.96 -6.64
CA SER A 45 6.87 -4.75 -5.85
C SER A 45 5.62 -3.91 -5.72
N LEU A 46 5.44 -3.25 -4.57
CA LEU A 46 4.36 -2.28 -4.41
C LEU A 46 4.68 -1.06 -5.28
N ALA A 47 3.89 -0.86 -6.34
CA ALA A 47 4.10 0.19 -7.33
C ALA A 47 3.30 1.46 -7.01
N ASN A 48 2.11 1.32 -6.42
CA ASN A 48 1.27 2.47 -6.08
C ASN A 48 0.33 2.16 -4.90
N VAL A 49 -0.09 3.20 -4.19
CA VAL A 49 -1.06 3.15 -3.09
C VAL A 49 -2.11 4.23 -3.30
N GLY A 50 -3.37 3.82 -3.44
CA GLY A 50 -4.51 4.71 -3.46
C GLY A 50 -5.28 4.66 -2.15
N MET A 51 -5.64 5.80 -1.58
CA MET A 51 -6.44 5.87 -0.35
C MET A 51 -7.61 6.83 -0.55
N TYR A 52 -8.80 6.41 -0.14
CA TYR A 52 -9.97 7.30 -0.13
C TYR A 52 -10.92 6.94 1.01
N ARG A 53 -11.73 7.91 1.43
CA ARG A 53 -12.78 7.70 2.44
C ARG A 53 -13.96 6.99 1.80
N GLU A 54 -14.46 5.96 2.46
CA GLU A 54 -15.65 5.20 2.06
C GLU A 54 -16.63 5.18 3.26
N GLN A 55 -17.92 4.98 3.01
CA GLN A 55 -18.89 4.81 4.11
C GLN A 55 -18.44 3.66 5.01
N GLY A 56 -18.17 3.96 6.29
CA GLY A 56 -17.67 2.98 7.27
C GLY A 56 -16.14 2.92 7.42
N GLY A 57 -15.34 3.67 6.66
CA GLY A 57 -13.89 3.60 6.83
C GLY A 57 -13.01 4.31 5.80
N VAL A 58 -11.75 3.88 5.74
CA VAL A 58 -10.79 4.25 4.70
C VAL A 58 -10.52 3.02 3.84
N ARG A 59 -10.73 3.15 2.53
CA ARG A 59 -10.35 2.13 1.57
C ARG A 59 -8.94 2.40 1.07
N VAL A 60 -8.09 1.37 1.13
CA VAL A 60 -6.70 1.40 0.72
C VAL A 60 -6.51 0.38 -0.39
N ASN A 61 -6.17 0.86 -1.58
CA ASN A 61 -5.86 0.05 -2.74
C ASN A 61 -4.34 -0.02 -2.88
N LEU A 62 -3.80 -1.23 -2.77
CA LEU A 62 -2.38 -1.53 -2.97
C LEU A 62 -2.23 -2.12 -4.37
N TYR A 63 -1.41 -1.47 -5.20
CA TYR A 63 -1.11 -1.91 -6.55
C TYR A 63 0.30 -2.49 -6.59
N PHE A 64 0.38 -3.77 -6.86
CA PHE A 64 1.61 -4.51 -7.00
C PHE A 64 1.90 -4.69 -8.48
N SER A 65 3.15 -4.51 -8.87
CA SER A 65 3.61 -4.74 -10.24
C SER A 65 4.81 -5.67 -10.21
N LYS A 66 4.80 -6.66 -11.09
CA LYS A 66 5.94 -7.49 -11.42
C LYS A 66 6.63 -6.80 -12.59
N ASN A 67 7.54 -5.89 -12.26
CA ASN A 67 8.49 -5.38 -13.22
C ASN A 67 9.74 -6.25 -13.15
N GLU A 68 10.12 -6.83 -14.29
CA GLU A 68 11.53 -7.12 -14.57
C GLU A 68 12.31 -5.84 -14.24
N GLU A 69 13.37 -5.98 -13.45
CA GLU A 69 14.22 -4.90 -12.93
C GLU A 69 14.21 -3.65 -13.83
N LYS A 70 13.41 -2.66 -13.45
CA LYS A 70 13.66 -1.29 -13.87
C LYS A 70 13.89 -0.50 -12.61
N GLU A 71 15.18 -0.25 -12.38
CA GLU A 71 15.69 0.85 -11.59
C GLU A 71 14.80 2.08 -11.81
N PHE A 72 13.84 2.32 -10.93
CA PHE A 72 13.20 3.61 -10.80
C PHE A 72 13.84 4.31 -9.61
N VAL A 73 15.07 4.73 -9.87
CA VAL A 73 15.52 6.11 -9.70
C VAL A 73 15.24 6.73 -8.32
N SER A 74 16.27 6.69 -7.49
CA SER A 74 16.51 7.67 -6.42
C SER A 74 16.65 9.07 -7.03
N ILE A 75 15.54 9.81 -7.16
CA ILE A 75 15.59 11.28 -7.19
C ILE A 75 14.66 11.77 -6.09
N GLU A 76 15.12 11.66 -4.84
CA GLU A 76 14.81 12.70 -3.86
C GLU A 76 15.88 13.78 -4.04
N GLU A 77 15.65 14.70 -5.00
CA GLU A 77 16.27 16.02 -4.90
C GLU A 77 15.71 16.65 -3.63
N ARG A 78 16.50 16.60 -2.55
CA ARG A 78 16.28 17.44 -1.38
C ARG A 78 16.40 18.88 -1.87
N ALA A 79 15.29 19.62 -1.81
CA ALA A 79 15.37 21.07 -1.85
C ALA A 79 16.16 21.50 -0.60
N ASP A 80 17.42 21.91 -0.81
CA ASP A 80 18.18 22.70 0.14
C ASP A 80 17.40 24.01 0.37
N ILE A 81 17.14 24.34 1.64
CA ILE A 81 16.58 25.62 2.08
C ILE A 81 17.74 26.47 2.58
#